data_AF-A0A2P2J6H6-F1
#
_entry.id   AF-A0A2P2J6H6-F1
#
_cell.length_a   1.000
_cell.length_b   1.000
_cell.length_c   1.000
_cell.angle_alpha   90.00
_cell.angle_beta   90.00
_cell.angle_gamma   90.00
#
_symmetry.space_group_name_H-M   'P 1'
#
loop_
_entity.id
_entity.type
_entity.pdbx_description
1 polymer ?
#
loop_
_entity_poly.entity_id
_entity_poly.type
_entity_poly.pdbx_seq_one_letter_code
_entity_poly.pdbx_strand_id
1 'polypeptide(L)'
;MADKRCKFWLPKKNRFCANAPLDDSQFCGNHKQRSDGQQWVPCPIDQSHSVLRENLEAHVRRCPLLKQTEFLSLQPFYQKGINSGEEEDDGTKNITSEMKRSAVYEMSVHAFYRLIEKIESVYASICDDLRDSHKIPEACDMWIKREVDSKLPFQEKHVVQQASILGNLEEFGLLKSSVGRNHEVLNGDDNSCVPAVVEFGAGRGYLTQMLADCYGVQRVFMVERKSYKLKLRI
;
A
#
# COMPACT_ATOMS: atom_id res chain seq x y z
N MET A 1 17.51 18.79 -27.63
CA MET A 1 18.02 17.60 -28.35
C MET A 1 16.97 16.50 -28.19
N ALA A 2 16.56 15.85 -29.27
CA ALA A 2 15.52 14.81 -29.20
C ALA A 2 16.03 13.65 -28.32
N ASP A 3 15.31 13.40 -27.23
CA ASP A 3 15.55 12.32 -26.28
C ASP A 3 15.38 10.99 -27.03
N LYS A 4 16.49 10.43 -27.53
CA LYS A 4 16.47 9.17 -28.27
C LYS A 4 16.03 8.10 -27.28
N ARG A 5 14.86 7.49 -27.51
CA ARG A 5 14.34 6.37 -26.70
C ARG A 5 14.42 5.08 -27.48
N CYS A 6 14.51 3.97 -26.75
CA CYS A 6 14.49 2.63 -27.31
C CYS A 6 13.23 2.39 -28.16
N LYS A 7 13.42 1.99 -29.43
CA LYS A 7 12.31 1.78 -30.40
C LYS A 7 11.48 0.51 -30.18
N PHE A 8 11.67 -0.20 -29.06
CA PHE A 8 10.87 -1.38 -28.72
C PHE A 8 9.48 -1.00 -28.22
N TRP A 9 8.44 -1.54 -28.86
CA TRP A 9 7.04 -1.30 -28.49
C TRP A 9 6.59 -2.22 -27.35
N LEU A 10 5.91 -1.67 -26.33
CA LEU A 10 5.36 -2.43 -25.20
C LEU A 10 3.83 -2.54 -25.33
N PRO A 11 3.28 -3.65 -25.85
CA PRO A 11 1.84 -3.76 -26.14
C PRO A 11 0.96 -3.56 -24.90
N LYS A 12 1.34 -4.16 -23.76
CA LYS A 12 0.62 -4.05 -22.48
C LYS A 12 0.55 -2.62 -21.93
N LYS A 13 1.46 -1.72 -22.36
CA LYS A 13 1.58 -0.34 -21.85
C LYS A 13 1.30 0.71 -22.92
N ASN A 14 0.96 0.28 -24.14
CA ASN A 14 0.68 1.12 -25.30
C ASN A 14 1.70 2.26 -25.53
N ARG A 15 3.01 1.95 -25.39
CA ARG A 15 4.09 2.93 -25.53
C ARG A 15 5.43 2.29 -25.90
N PHE A 16 6.35 3.09 -26.42
CA PHE A 16 7.76 2.67 -26.58
C PHE A 16 8.50 2.58 -25.23
N CYS A 17 9.52 1.72 -25.19
CA CYS A 17 10.39 1.59 -24.03
C CYS A 17 11.02 2.93 -23.64
N ALA A 18 10.95 3.27 -22.35
CA ALA A 18 11.45 4.54 -21.84
C ALA A 18 12.98 4.58 -21.66
N ASN A 19 13.67 3.44 -21.80
CA ASN A 19 15.12 3.38 -21.62
C ASN A 19 15.83 4.03 -22.80
N ALA A 20 16.98 4.64 -22.53
CA ALA A 20 17.87 5.14 -23.57
C ALA A 20 18.40 3.97 -24.43
N PRO A 21 18.49 4.15 -25.75
CA PRO A 21 19.17 3.21 -26.63
C PRO A 21 20.68 3.19 -26.32
N LEU A 22 21.33 2.09 -26.70
CA LEU A 22 22.79 2.03 -26.68
C LEU A 22 23.37 2.87 -27.82
N ASP A 23 24.61 3.35 -27.69
CA ASP A 23 25.25 4.21 -28.70
C ASP A 23 25.31 3.55 -30.09
N ASP A 24 25.37 2.21 -30.12
CA ASP A 24 25.47 1.39 -31.32
C ASP A 24 24.14 0.72 -31.74
N SER A 25 23.00 1.09 -31.14
CA SER A 25 21.72 0.44 -31.41
C SER A 25 20.53 1.40 -31.35
N GLN A 26 19.43 1.06 -32.03
CA GLN A 26 18.15 1.77 -31.87
C GLN A 26 17.37 1.29 -30.63
N PHE A 27 17.92 0.33 -29.89
CA PHE A 27 17.29 -0.33 -28.75
C PHE A 27 18.17 -0.21 -27.51
N CYS A 28 17.54 -0.24 -26.33
CA CYS A 28 18.27 -0.28 -25.07
C CYS A 28 18.91 -1.65 -24.84
N GLY A 29 19.79 -1.77 -23.84
CA GLY A 29 20.40 -3.05 -23.47
C GLY A 29 19.41 -4.18 -23.13
N ASN A 30 18.13 -3.89 -22.86
CA ASN A 30 17.12 -4.93 -22.66
C ASN A 30 16.46 -5.41 -23.97
N HIS A 31 16.51 -4.60 -25.04
CA HIS A 31 15.80 -4.86 -26.29
C HIS A 31 16.70 -4.86 -27.54
N LYS A 32 18.02 -4.75 -27.39
CA LYS A 32 18.97 -4.95 -28.49
C LYS A 32 18.83 -6.37 -29.03
N GLN A 33 18.62 -6.49 -30.34
CA GLN A 33 18.65 -7.78 -31.03
C GLN A 33 20.08 -8.33 -30.91
N ARG A 34 20.24 -9.43 -30.18
CA ARG A 34 21.53 -9.98 -29.78
C ARG A 34 21.85 -11.21 -30.62
N SER A 35 23.13 -11.37 -30.94
CA SER A 35 23.68 -12.50 -31.69
C SER A 35 23.34 -13.85 -31.02
N ASP A 36 23.30 -14.91 -31.83
CA ASP A 36 23.05 -16.28 -31.39
C ASP A 36 24.01 -16.68 -30.26
N GLY A 37 23.46 -16.85 -29.04
CA GLY A 37 24.19 -17.26 -27.84
C GLY A 37 23.75 -16.56 -26.55
N GLN A 38 23.20 -15.34 -26.62
CA GLN A 38 22.74 -14.60 -25.43
C GLN A 38 21.28 -14.91 -25.09
N GLN A 39 21.06 -16.04 -24.42
CA GLN A 39 19.73 -16.48 -23.98
C GLN A 39 19.30 -15.75 -22.69
N TRP A 40 18.11 -15.15 -22.71
CA TRP A 40 17.43 -14.73 -21.48
C TRP A 40 16.80 -15.94 -20.80
N VAL A 41 17.05 -16.09 -19.50
CA VAL A 41 16.45 -17.10 -18.64
C VAL A 41 15.60 -16.41 -17.57
N PRO A 42 14.45 -16.96 -17.17
CA PRO A 42 13.68 -16.42 -16.07
C PRO A 42 14.54 -16.42 -14.80
N CYS A 43 14.42 -15.37 -13.98
CA CYS A 43 15.10 -15.37 -12.69
C CYS A 43 14.54 -16.51 -11.82
N PRO A 44 15.40 -17.34 -11.18
CA PRO A 44 14.96 -18.46 -10.36
C PRO A 44 14.30 -18.02 -9.05
N ILE A 45 14.53 -16.78 -8.61
CA ILE A 45 13.93 -16.20 -7.40
C ILE A 45 12.61 -15.50 -7.73
N ASP A 46 12.54 -14.79 -8.86
CA ASP A 46 11.39 -13.98 -9.26
C ASP A 46 11.05 -14.21 -10.74
N GLN A 47 10.03 -15.03 -10.98
CA GLN A 47 9.56 -15.35 -12.33
C GLN A 47 8.96 -14.15 -13.08
N SER A 48 8.77 -12.99 -12.43
CA SER A 48 8.24 -11.80 -13.08
C SER A 48 9.24 -11.09 -14.01
N HIS A 49 10.51 -11.48 -13.96
CA HIS A 49 11.54 -10.95 -14.84
C HIS A 49 12.54 -12.02 -15.30
N SER A 50 13.24 -11.70 -16.38
CA SER A 50 14.30 -12.54 -16.93
C SER A 50 15.63 -11.83 -16.82
N VAL A 51 16.72 -12.58 -16.83
CA VAL A 51 18.10 -12.08 -16.92
C VAL A 51 18.87 -12.82 -18.01
N LEU A 52 19.94 -12.21 -18.50
CA LEU A 52 20.86 -12.92 -19.39
C LEU A 52 21.49 -14.09 -18.65
N ARG A 53 21.56 -15.25 -19.31
CA ARG A 53 22.14 -16.48 -18.75
C ARG A 53 23.53 -16.24 -18.15
N GLU A 54 24.40 -15.50 -18.84
CA GLU A 54 25.75 -15.15 -18.37
C GLU A 54 25.77 -14.30 -17.10
N ASN A 55 24.72 -13.50 -16.87
CA ASN A 55 24.61 -12.60 -15.73
C ASN A 55 23.76 -13.20 -14.60
N LEU A 56 23.28 -14.43 -14.75
CA LEU A 56 22.36 -15.06 -13.80
C LEU A 56 22.96 -15.14 -12.39
N GLU A 57 24.19 -15.63 -12.27
CA GLU A 57 24.87 -15.78 -10.98
C GLU A 57 25.03 -14.42 -10.26
N ALA A 58 25.47 -13.40 -10.99
CA ALA A 58 25.64 -12.05 -10.46
C ALA A 58 24.30 -11.35 -10.16
N HIS A 59 23.24 -11.71 -10.88
CA HIS A 59 21.90 -11.22 -10.66
C HIS A 59 21.28 -11.81 -9.40
N VAL A 60 21.34 -13.13 -9.21
CA VAL A 60 20.70 -13.84 -8.09
C VAL A 60 21.11 -13.20 -6.76
N ARG A 61 22.40 -12.87 -6.59
CA ARG A 61 22.94 -12.19 -5.40
C ARG A 61 22.42 -10.76 -5.17
N ARG A 62 21.88 -10.12 -6.21
CA ARG A 62 21.40 -8.73 -6.19
C ARG A 62 19.91 -8.62 -6.54
N CYS A 63 19.22 -9.75 -6.63
CA CYS A 63 17.82 -9.79 -7.01
C CYS A 63 17.01 -8.95 -6.02
N PRO A 64 16.20 -7.97 -6.48
CA PRO A 64 15.42 -7.14 -5.58
C PRO A 64 14.47 -7.96 -4.70
N LEU A 65 13.89 -9.04 -5.23
CA LEU A 65 13.00 -9.91 -4.47
C LEU A 65 13.75 -10.67 -3.38
N LEU A 66 14.96 -11.19 -3.66
CA LEU A 66 15.80 -11.85 -2.65
C LEU A 66 16.08 -10.90 -1.48
N LYS A 67 16.60 -9.71 -1.77
CA LYS A 67 16.89 -8.70 -0.75
C LYS A 67 15.66 -8.32 0.07
N GLN A 68 14.50 -8.21 -0.60
CA GLN A 68 13.24 -7.92 0.07
C GLN A 68 12.81 -9.06 1.00
N THR A 69 12.89 -10.30 0.55
CA THR A 69 12.54 -11.48 1.36
C THR A 69 13.47 -11.64 2.56
N GLU A 70 14.77 -11.48 2.37
CA GLU A 70 15.76 -11.51 3.46
C GLU A 70 15.47 -10.40 4.48
N PHE A 71 15.30 -9.16 4.04
CA PHE A 71 14.98 -8.04 4.92
C PHE A 71 13.70 -8.27 5.71
N LEU A 72 12.64 -8.75 5.05
CA LEU A 72 11.36 -9.07 5.70
C LEU A 72 11.53 -10.20 6.73
N SER A 73 12.26 -11.26 6.39
CA SER A 73 12.50 -12.39 7.30
C SER A 73 13.23 -12.02 8.59
N LEU A 74 14.00 -10.94 8.58
CA LEU A 74 14.72 -10.43 9.74
C LEU A 74 13.85 -9.53 10.64
N GLN A 75 12.64 -9.16 10.21
CA GLN A 75 11.79 -8.29 11.01
C GLN A 75 11.18 -9.05 12.20
N PRO A 76 11.20 -8.50 13.42
CA PRO A 76 10.65 -9.17 14.61
C PRO A 76 9.16 -9.52 14.50
N PHE A 77 8.43 -8.80 13.65
CA PHE A 77 7.00 -8.99 13.41
C PHE A 77 6.69 -9.89 12.21
N TYR A 78 7.70 -10.42 11.52
CA TYR A 78 7.49 -11.29 10.37
C TYR A 78 7.61 -12.76 10.74
N GLN A 79 6.55 -13.51 10.46
CA GLN A 79 6.55 -14.96 10.51
C GLN A 79 5.99 -15.49 9.20
N LYS A 80 6.83 -16.21 8.44
CA LYS A 80 6.44 -16.80 7.16
C LYS A 80 5.31 -17.80 7.41
N GLY A 81 4.20 -17.64 6.68
CA GLY A 81 3.09 -18.58 6.72
C GLY A 81 2.20 -18.48 7.96
N ILE A 82 2.31 -17.43 8.79
CA ILE A 82 1.48 -17.29 10.01
C ILE A 82 -0.03 -17.29 9.73
N ASN A 83 -0.44 -16.85 8.53
CA ASN A 83 -1.84 -16.84 8.07
C ASN A 83 -2.14 -17.93 7.03
N SER A 84 -1.22 -18.85 6.77
CA SER A 84 -1.39 -19.90 5.75
C SER A 84 -2.28 -21.05 6.21
N GLY A 85 -2.60 -21.13 7.51
CA GLY A 85 -3.19 -22.34 8.11
C GLY A 85 -2.15 -23.45 8.26
N GLU A 86 -2.53 -24.56 8.91
CA GLU A 86 -1.69 -25.76 8.92
C GLU A 86 -1.63 -26.33 7.50
N GLU A 87 -0.42 -26.56 6.99
CA GLU A 87 -0.23 -27.29 5.73
C GLU A 87 -0.61 -28.75 6.00
N GLU A 88 -1.89 -29.10 5.84
CA GLU A 88 -2.26 -30.49 5.64
C GLU A 88 -1.60 -30.94 4.33
N ASP A 89 -0.65 -31.87 4.46
CA ASP A 89 0.16 -32.49 3.43
C ASP A 89 -0.71 -33.31 2.46
N ASP A 90 -1.50 -32.64 1.63
CA ASP A 90 -2.18 -33.22 0.49
C ASP A 90 -2.04 -32.29 -0.73
N GLY A 91 -0.94 -32.47 -1.47
CA GLY A 91 -0.76 -32.06 -2.87
C GLY A 91 -1.54 -30.82 -3.29
N THR A 92 -1.21 -29.66 -2.73
CA THR A 92 -2.00 -28.41 -2.83
C THR A 92 -2.42 -28.09 -4.27
N LYS A 93 -3.68 -28.39 -4.59
CA LYS A 93 -4.38 -27.81 -5.74
C LYS A 93 -4.33 -26.29 -5.56
N ASN A 94 -3.86 -25.55 -6.57
CA ASN A 94 -3.91 -24.09 -6.58
C ASN A 94 -5.37 -23.63 -6.40
N ILE A 95 -5.77 -23.30 -5.17
CA ILE A 95 -7.14 -22.86 -4.87
C ILE A 95 -7.30 -21.44 -5.43
N THR A 96 -7.92 -21.34 -6.61
CA THR A 96 -8.18 -20.06 -7.26
C THR A 96 -9.29 -19.28 -6.55
N SER A 97 -9.34 -17.96 -6.74
CA SER A 97 -10.46 -17.15 -6.21
C SER A 97 -11.82 -17.59 -6.77
N GLU A 98 -11.84 -18.17 -7.97
CA GLU A 98 -13.04 -18.75 -8.56
C GLU A 98 -13.48 -20.00 -7.80
N MET A 99 -12.57 -20.93 -7.52
CA MET A 99 -12.85 -22.13 -6.74
C MET A 99 -13.40 -21.80 -5.35
N LYS A 100 -12.85 -20.76 -4.68
CA LYS A 100 -13.36 -20.31 -3.37
C LYS A 100 -14.80 -19.79 -3.45
N ARG A 101 -15.14 -19.04 -4.51
CA ARG A 101 -16.50 -18.52 -4.71
C ARG A 101 -17.47 -19.64 -5.02
N SER A 102 -17.11 -20.55 -5.93
CA SER A 102 -17.94 -21.70 -6.28
C SER A 102 -18.24 -22.56 -5.06
N ALA A 103 -17.25 -22.82 -4.21
CA ALA A 103 -17.45 -23.59 -2.99
C ALA A 103 -18.50 -22.99 -2.05
N VAL A 104 -18.66 -21.66 -2.01
CA VAL A 104 -19.72 -20.99 -1.24
C VAL A 104 -21.06 -21.03 -1.97
N TYR A 105 -21.08 -20.80 -3.28
CA TYR A 105 -22.32 -20.80 -4.07
C TYR A 105 -22.96 -22.17 -4.22
N GLU A 106 -22.15 -23.23 -4.21
CA GLU A 106 -22.61 -24.61 -4.29
C GLU A 106 -23.09 -25.16 -2.95
N MET A 107 -22.93 -24.40 -1.85
CA MET A 107 -23.44 -24.81 -0.55
C MET A 107 -24.97 -24.87 -0.55
N SER A 108 -25.52 -25.90 0.08
CA SER A 108 -26.93 -25.89 0.43
C SER A 108 -27.22 -24.76 1.42
N VAL A 109 -28.44 -24.25 1.40
CA VAL A 109 -28.91 -23.21 2.33
C VAL A 109 -28.64 -23.62 3.79
N HIS A 110 -28.91 -24.87 4.15
CA HIS A 110 -28.66 -25.38 5.50
C HIS A 110 -27.16 -25.38 5.87
N ALA A 111 -26.28 -25.83 4.97
CA ALA A 111 -24.84 -25.82 5.21
C ALA A 111 -24.30 -24.39 5.33
N PHE A 112 -24.84 -23.46 4.55
CA PHE A 112 -24.48 -22.05 4.62
C PHE A 112 -24.86 -21.42 5.96
N TYR A 113 -26.09 -21.66 6.45
CA TYR A 113 -26.49 -21.20 7.79
C TYR A 113 -25.60 -21.77 8.90
N ARG A 114 -25.26 -23.06 8.85
CA ARG A 114 -24.33 -23.67 9.81
C ARG A 114 -22.93 -23.03 9.78
N LEU A 115 -22.47 -22.61 8.60
CA LEU A 115 -21.20 -21.89 8.47
C LEU A 115 -21.28 -20.50 9.11
N ILE A 116 -22.38 -19.78 8.91
CA ILE A 116 -22.63 -18.48 9.56
C ILE A 116 -22.63 -18.65 11.08
N GLU A 117 -23.42 -19.59 11.61
CA GLU A 117 -23.49 -19.87 13.05
C GLU A 117 -22.11 -20.18 13.64
N LYS A 118 -21.29 -20.95 12.92
CA LYS A 118 -19.91 -21.23 13.32
C LYS A 118 -19.05 -19.97 13.36
N ILE A 119 -19.15 -19.11 12.35
CA ILE A 119 -18.41 -17.83 12.29
C ILE A 119 -18.84 -16.93 13.45
N GLU A 120 -20.15 -16.78 13.68
CA GLU A 120 -20.70 -15.96 14.77
C GLU A 120 -20.29 -16.50 16.14
N SER A 121 -20.30 -17.83 16.34
CA SER A 121 -19.87 -18.45 17.59
C SER A 121 -18.37 -18.25 17.86
N VAL A 122 -17.53 -18.36 16.84
CA VAL A 122 -16.08 -18.08 16.96
C VAL A 122 -15.82 -16.59 17.18
N TYR A 123 -16.57 -15.73 16.49
CA TYR A 123 -16.48 -14.30 16.69
C TYR A 123 -16.83 -13.93 18.14
N ALA A 124 -17.96 -14.45 18.66
CA ALA A 124 -18.37 -14.22 20.03
C ALA A 124 -17.40 -14.81 21.07
N SER A 125 -16.67 -15.89 20.75
CA SER A 125 -15.71 -16.49 21.69
C SER A 125 -14.33 -15.81 21.70
N ILE A 126 -13.98 -15.08 20.65
CA ILE A 126 -12.68 -14.40 20.51
C ILE A 126 -12.80 -12.89 20.73
N CYS A 127 -13.88 -12.28 20.23
CA CYS A 127 -14.14 -10.85 20.30
C CYS A 127 -15.21 -10.55 21.35
N ASP A 128 -14.79 -10.45 22.61
CA ASP A 128 -15.68 -10.00 23.67
C ASP A 128 -15.94 -8.47 23.65
N ASP A 129 -15.09 -7.67 22.98
CA ASP A 129 -15.28 -6.20 22.94
C ASP A 129 -14.53 -5.51 21.78
N LEU A 130 -14.93 -5.76 20.53
CA LEU A 130 -14.57 -4.86 19.43
C LEU A 130 -15.46 -3.62 19.51
N ARG A 131 -14.95 -2.59 20.18
CA ARG A 131 -15.63 -1.30 20.28
C ARG A 131 -15.65 -0.61 18.93
N ASP A 132 -16.83 -0.55 18.33
CA ASP A 132 -17.08 0.34 17.21
C ASP A 132 -16.91 1.79 17.66
N SER A 133 -16.04 2.53 16.97
CA SER A 133 -15.85 3.96 17.22
C SER A 133 -16.12 4.76 15.95
N HIS A 134 -17.13 5.62 16.04
CA HIS A 134 -17.53 6.53 14.99
C HIS A 134 -17.55 7.96 15.54
N LYS A 135 -16.37 8.59 15.58
CA LYS A 135 -16.18 9.93 16.17
C LYS A 135 -15.82 10.93 15.11
N ILE A 136 -16.64 11.95 14.95
CA ILE A 136 -16.43 13.02 13.98
C ILE A 136 -16.03 14.28 14.75
N PRO A 137 -14.83 14.84 14.53
CA PRO A 137 -14.49 16.16 15.05
C PRO A 137 -15.45 17.22 14.53
N GLU A 138 -15.80 18.21 15.36
CA GLU A 138 -16.63 19.35 14.93
C GLU A 138 -16.01 20.08 13.71
N ALA A 139 -14.68 20.15 13.64
CA ALA A 139 -13.97 20.73 12.50
C ALA A 139 -14.24 19.99 11.17
N CYS A 140 -14.67 18.72 11.22
CA CYS A 140 -15.00 17.91 10.05
C CYS A 140 -16.48 18.01 9.65
N ASP A 141 -17.34 18.67 10.43
CA ASP A 141 -18.77 18.81 10.13
C ASP A 141 -19.01 19.45 8.78
N MET A 142 -18.18 20.43 8.40
CA MET A 142 -18.26 21.13 7.12
C MET A 142 -18.10 20.16 5.93
N TRP A 143 -17.24 19.14 6.08
CA TRP A 143 -17.01 18.11 5.07
C TRP A 143 -18.16 17.11 4.97
N ILE A 144 -18.89 16.89 6.06
CA ILE A 144 -19.98 15.91 6.16
C ILE A 144 -21.32 16.54 5.78
N LYS A 145 -21.56 17.80 6.16
CA LYS A 145 -22.79 18.55 5.87
C LYS A 145 -22.90 19.05 4.42
N ARG A 146 -21.95 18.66 3.55
CA ARG A 146 -21.94 18.96 2.10
C ARG A 146 -21.91 20.46 1.76
N GLU A 147 -21.33 21.28 2.62
CA GLU A 147 -21.02 22.69 2.29
C GLU A 147 -19.77 22.82 1.40
N VAL A 148 -19.24 21.70 0.91
CA VAL A 148 -18.00 21.63 0.12
C VAL A 148 -18.33 21.52 -1.36
N ASP A 149 -17.74 22.43 -2.15
CA ASP A 149 -17.85 22.50 -3.60
C ASP A 149 -17.52 21.13 -4.24
N SER A 150 -18.43 20.64 -5.08
CA SER A 150 -18.35 19.33 -5.78
C SER A 150 -17.16 19.19 -6.74
N LYS A 151 -16.34 20.25 -6.85
CA LYS A 151 -15.11 20.33 -7.64
C LYS A 151 -13.85 19.85 -6.91
N LEU A 152 -13.91 19.59 -5.61
CA LEU A 152 -12.76 19.03 -4.90
C LEU A 152 -12.55 17.56 -5.33
N PRO A 153 -11.29 17.10 -5.55
CA PRO A 153 -10.97 15.72 -5.93
C PRO A 153 -11.23 14.69 -4.82
N PHE A 154 -12.00 15.08 -3.80
CA PHE A 154 -12.30 14.31 -2.62
C PHE A 154 -13.50 13.40 -2.90
N GLN A 155 -13.28 12.09 -2.95
CA GLN A 155 -14.36 11.13 -3.16
C GLN A 155 -15.19 11.01 -1.88
N GLU A 156 -16.45 11.47 -1.93
CA GLU A 156 -17.38 11.50 -0.78
C GLU A 156 -17.43 10.17 0.01
N LYS A 157 -17.26 9.03 -0.67
CA LYS A 157 -17.31 7.69 -0.08
C LYS A 157 -16.30 7.45 1.05
N HIS A 158 -15.25 8.26 1.17
CA HIS A 158 -14.23 8.12 2.22
C HIS A 158 -14.28 9.23 3.28
N VAL A 159 -15.10 10.27 3.12
CA VAL A 159 -15.16 11.42 4.05
C VAL A 159 -15.42 10.95 5.47
N VAL A 160 -16.47 10.14 5.65
CA VAL A 160 -16.92 9.66 6.96
C VAL A 160 -15.84 8.82 7.63
N GLN A 161 -15.15 7.98 6.85
CA GLN A 161 -14.06 7.17 7.37
C GLN A 161 -12.86 8.03 7.80
N GLN A 162 -12.46 9.01 6.99
CA GLN A 162 -11.35 9.90 7.31
C GLN A 162 -11.66 10.79 8.51
N ALA A 163 -12.88 11.34 8.58
CA ALA A 163 -13.36 12.08 9.74
C ALA A 163 -13.37 11.21 11.00
N SER A 164 -13.84 9.95 10.90
CA SER A 164 -13.80 9.00 12.00
C SER A 164 -12.38 8.73 12.50
N ILE A 165 -11.42 8.56 11.58
CA ILE A 165 -10.00 8.41 11.94
C ILE A 165 -9.51 9.63 12.72
N LEU A 166 -9.81 10.85 12.25
CA LEU A 166 -9.41 12.08 12.94
C LEU A 166 -10.03 12.19 14.34
N GLY A 167 -11.32 11.89 14.51
CA GLY A 167 -11.97 11.95 15.82
C GLY A 167 -11.46 10.91 16.81
N ASN A 168 -11.08 9.72 16.31
CA ASN A 168 -10.37 8.75 17.14
C ASN A 168 -8.98 9.26 17.53
N LEU A 169 -8.21 9.85 16.60
CA LEU A 169 -6.91 10.44 16.91
C LEU A 169 -7.02 11.57 17.95
N GLU A 170 -8.09 12.37 17.92
CA GLU A 170 -8.38 13.37 18.96
C GLU A 170 -8.69 12.72 20.32
N GLU A 171 -9.55 11.70 20.35
CA GLU A 171 -9.87 10.98 21.59
C GLU A 171 -8.62 10.37 22.24
N PHE A 172 -7.73 9.78 21.45
CA PHE A 172 -6.49 9.22 21.94
C PHE A 172 -5.44 10.27 22.32
N GLY A 173 -5.76 11.58 22.21
CA GLY A 173 -4.87 12.69 22.55
C GLY A 173 -3.72 12.90 21.55
N LEU A 174 -3.79 12.27 20.38
CA LEU A 174 -2.79 12.42 19.32
C LEU A 174 -2.97 13.75 18.59
N LEU A 175 -4.22 14.18 18.43
CA LEU A 175 -4.63 15.51 17.98
C LEU A 175 -5.22 16.30 19.15
N LYS A 176 -5.02 17.63 19.15
CA LYS A 176 -5.67 18.50 20.14
C LYS A 176 -7.09 18.79 19.67
N SER A 177 -8.08 18.56 20.53
CA SER A 177 -9.47 18.91 20.24
C SER A 177 -9.64 20.42 20.02
N SER A 178 -10.44 20.81 19.03
CA SER A 178 -10.81 22.20 18.77
C SER A 178 -11.85 22.75 19.75
N VAL A 179 -12.48 21.89 20.56
CA VAL A 179 -13.57 22.28 21.44
C VAL A 179 -13.03 23.08 22.63
N GLY A 180 -13.38 24.37 22.67
CA GLY A 180 -13.06 25.28 23.79
C GLY A 180 -12.05 26.39 23.49
N ARG A 181 -11.46 26.45 22.28
CA ARG A 181 -10.73 27.65 21.84
C ARG A 181 -11.70 28.56 21.12
N ASN A 182 -12.30 29.49 21.88
CA ASN A 182 -12.90 30.68 21.28
C ASN A 182 -11.91 31.25 20.26
N HIS A 183 -12.43 31.70 19.13
CA HIS A 183 -11.69 32.35 18.05
C HIS A 183 -11.20 33.75 18.50
N GLU A 184 -10.58 33.84 19.68
CA GLU A 184 -9.94 35.03 20.18
C GLU A 184 -8.44 34.86 19.96
N VAL A 185 -8.01 35.50 18.88
CA VAL A 185 -6.69 36.11 18.70
C VAL A 185 -5.49 35.17 18.89
N LEU A 186 -4.77 34.94 17.78
CA LEU A 186 -3.39 34.47 17.73
C LEU A 186 -2.41 35.47 18.38
N ASN A 187 -2.67 35.89 19.61
CA ASN A 187 -1.78 36.71 20.44
C ASN A 187 -1.81 36.13 21.85
N GLY A 188 -1.21 34.95 22.00
CA GLY A 188 -1.06 34.28 23.30
C GLY A 188 0.06 33.26 23.19
N ASP A 189 1.13 33.54 23.90
CA ASP A 189 2.42 32.85 23.96
C ASP A 189 2.32 31.43 24.58
N ASP A 190 1.49 30.54 24.00
CA ASP A 190 1.51 29.11 24.33
C ASP A 190 2.46 28.38 23.37
N ASN A 191 3.76 28.64 23.58
CA ASN A 191 4.91 28.17 22.83
C ASN A 191 5.16 26.64 22.93
N SER A 192 4.12 25.84 23.23
CA SER A 192 4.19 24.39 23.40
C SER A 192 3.35 23.59 22.41
N CYS A 193 2.56 24.27 21.56
CA CYS A 193 1.61 23.60 20.67
C CYS A 193 2.23 23.29 19.30
N VAL A 194 3.05 22.23 19.23
CA VAL A 194 3.52 21.72 17.93
C VAL A 194 2.31 21.29 17.09
N PRO A 195 2.09 21.88 15.90
CA PRO A 195 0.98 21.51 15.03
C PRO A 195 1.12 20.06 14.56
N ALA A 196 -0.01 19.37 14.47
CA ALA A 196 -0.09 18.00 13.99
C ALA A 196 -0.58 18.00 12.53
N VAL A 197 0.05 17.19 11.69
CA VAL A 197 -0.37 16.99 10.29
C VAL A 197 -0.79 15.55 10.08
N VAL A 198 -1.94 15.35 9.44
CA VAL A 198 -2.43 14.04 9.03
C VAL A 198 -2.50 14.00 7.51
N GLU A 199 -1.73 13.11 6.88
CA GLU A 199 -1.71 12.92 5.43
C GLU A 199 -2.48 11.64 5.06
N PHE A 200 -3.63 11.79 4.42
CA PHE A 200 -4.39 10.67 3.87
C PHE A 200 -3.92 10.32 2.46
N GLY A 201 -3.68 9.03 2.22
CA GLY A 201 -3.06 8.57 0.97
C GLY A 201 -1.60 8.98 0.89
N ALA A 202 -0.89 8.89 2.03
CA ALA A 202 0.42 9.51 2.20
C ALA A 202 1.49 9.01 1.24
N GLY A 203 1.29 7.90 0.52
CA GLY A 203 2.19 7.59 -0.56
C GLY A 203 3.57 7.19 -0.04
N ARG A 204 4.57 7.94 -0.51
CA ARG A 204 5.96 7.89 -0.03
C ARG A 204 6.27 8.95 1.03
N GLY A 205 5.28 9.72 1.46
CA GLY A 205 5.43 10.79 2.46
C GLY A 205 6.13 12.03 1.97
N TYR A 206 6.18 12.30 0.66
CA TYR A 206 6.89 13.47 0.14
C TYR A 206 6.27 14.80 0.60
N LEU A 207 4.95 14.86 0.73
CA LEU A 207 4.27 16.06 1.23
C LEU A 207 4.56 16.25 2.72
N THR A 208 4.36 15.21 3.54
CA THR A 208 4.80 15.17 4.94
C THR A 208 6.26 15.61 5.11
N GLN A 209 7.18 15.08 4.30
CA GLN A 209 8.60 15.42 4.37
C GLN A 209 8.81 16.91 4.08
N MET A 210 8.19 17.45 3.02
CA MET A 210 8.28 18.87 2.72
C MET A 210 7.73 19.72 3.87
N LEU A 211 6.61 19.32 4.48
CA LEU A 211 6.02 20.05 5.60
C LEU A 211 6.92 20.03 6.83
N ALA A 212 7.55 18.89 7.13
CA ALA A 212 8.52 18.77 8.22
C ALA A 212 9.78 19.63 7.95
N ASP A 213 10.35 19.54 6.75
CA ASP A 213 11.58 20.24 6.38
C ASP A 213 11.39 21.76 6.30
N CYS A 214 10.27 22.22 5.71
CA CYS A 214 10.03 23.64 5.49
C CYS A 214 9.39 24.35 6.68
N TYR A 215 8.54 23.66 7.46
CA TYR A 215 7.74 24.28 8.52
C TYR A 215 8.03 23.72 9.92
N GLY A 216 9.03 22.84 10.05
CA GLY A 216 9.43 22.27 11.34
C GLY A 216 8.34 21.43 12.00
N VAL A 217 7.41 20.88 11.23
CA VAL A 217 6.32 20.04 11.77
C VAL A 217 6.92 18.74 12.30
N GLN A 218 6.78 18.50 13.61
CA GLN A 218 7.35 17.32 14.25
C GLN A 218 6.32 16.20 14.46
N ARG A 219 5.03 16.52 14.54
CA ARG A 219 3.96 15.54 14.77
C ARG A 219 3.24 15.25 13.47
N VAL A 220 3.58 14.13 12.83
CA VAL A 220 2.98 13.73 11.56
C VAL A 220 2.40 12.32 11.61
N PHE A 221 1.20 12.17 11.06
CA PHE A 221 0.49 10.90 10.93
C PHE A 221 0.26 10.62 9.45
N MET A 222 0.82 9.51 8.96
CA MET A 222 0.69 9.09 7.57
C MET A 222 -0.32 7.94 7.48
N VAL A 223 -1.43 8.15 6.79
CA VAL A 223 -2.49 7.16 6.63
C VAL A 223 -2.49 6.64 5.19
N GLU A 224 -2.28 5.34 5.00
CA GLU A 224 -2.22 4.72 3.67
C GLU A 224 -2.89 3.33 3.68
N ARG A 225 -3.62 3.01 2.61
CA ARG A 225 -4.39 1.77 2.47
C ARG A 225 -3.53 0.61 1.94
N LYS A 226 -2.42 0.91 1.27
CA LYS A 226 -1.47 -0.09 0.75
C LYS A 226 -0.03 0.36 0.98
N SER A 227 0.73 -0.41 1.75
CA SER A 227 2.18 -0.26 1.82
C SER A 227 2.77 -0.37 0.42
N TYR A 228 3.40 0.71 -0.06
CA TYR A 228 4.07 0.69 -1.36
C TYR A 228 5.13 -0.40 -1.35
N LYS A 229 5.26 -1.11 -2.48
CA LYS A 229 6.45 -1.92 -2.78
C LYS A 229 7.67 -1.03 -2.57
N LEU A 230 8.41 -1.27 -1.49
CA LEU A 230 9.68 -0.64 -1.18
C LEU A 230 10.62 -0.90 -2.36
N LYS A 231 10.73 0.06 -3.28
CA LYS A 231 11.82 0.04 -4.26
C LYS A 231 13.03 0.59 -3.52
N LEU A 232 13.84 -0.33 -2.99
CA LEU A 232 15.19 0.00 -2.54
C LEU A 232 15.85 0.79 -3.68
N ARG A 233 16.32 2.01 -3.37
CA ARG A 233 17.27 2.69 -4.24
C ARG A 233 18.53 1.83 -4.22
N ILE A 234 18.72 1.06 -5.29
CA ILE A 234 20.01 0.48 -5.65
C ILE A 234 20.88 1.62 -6.17
#